data_AF-A0A5N9DLY7-F1
#
_entry.id   AF-A0A5N9DLY7-F1
#
_cell.length_a   1.000
_cell.length_b   1.000
_cell.length_c   1.000
_cell.angle_alpha   90.00
_cell.angle_beta   90.00
_cell.angle_gamma   90.00
#
_symmetry.space_group_name_H-M   'P 1'
#
loop_
_entity.id
_entity.type
_entity.pdbx_description
1 polymer ?
#
loop_
_entity_poly.entity_id
_entity_poly.type
_entity_poly.pdbx_seq_one_letter_code
_entity_poly.pdbx_strand_id
1 'polypeptide(L)'
;MIELEKVGRPAVALVSGRFEEDAVASSRAFGMPDLQWVIVPRIYRNLQPELCISQTEEAIDDLIGCLTSSISERNSGIDTVNTRVYEGEDRHDAILKMNEDFILEDLGDGLLLHPPTREAVDQMLAGTCLPADHVVCDMPPGFGLATVEKIAINAVMAGAKPEHLPVVIAAVKGMSKLHKDGGKSLLMSTSPEAPLLVVNGPIGEKIGLNPKSALGPGRDNQVNTIVGRAFALCFRNIGYWYPGLMDMDTIGTTRKFIQCVSENEKMSPWDPLHVDQGFDADESTVTIFVTNGELDLQDQGNHTAEGLLRTLAYGCVFGTRSLQGGKVGIRGGAERLIFMPPDVAQPVGTQGFSKQAAKEFIHENAVGSFGHMIEYMPFEQDGGVRESRVSEDWRWLEQLTHKQRQEITMNIMDSAENCHIVVVGADRAKTACFPSSDGPYTEGIDQYLP
;
A
#
# COMPACT_ATOMS: atom_id res chain seq x y z
N MET A 1 -4.80 -17.39 15.08
CA MET A 1 -5.40 -17.52 16.42
C MET A 1 -6.90 -17.50 16.34
N ILE A 2 -7.52 -16.43 15.83
CA ILE A 2 -8.97 -16.36 15.62
C ILE A 2 -9.51 -17.56 14.81
N GLU A 3 -8.84 -17.94 13.73
CA GLU A 3 -9.23 -19.14 12.96
C GLU A 3 -9.07 -20.47 13.73
N LEU A 4 -8.15 -20.55 14.71
CA LEU A 4 -8.01 -21.71 15.59
C LEU A 4 -9.15 -21.76 16.62
N GLU A 5 -9.47 -20.62 17.23
CA GLU A 5 -10.59 -20.49 18.17
C GLU A 5 -11.94 -20.78 17.50
N LYS A 6 -12.16 -20.31 16.26
CA LYS A 6 -13.35 -20.62 15.45
C LYS A 6 -13.55 -22.12 15.21
N VAL A 7 -12.48 -22.92 15.19
CA VAL A 7 -12.55 -24.38 15.07
C VAL A 7 -12.51 -25.10 16.43
N GLY A 8 -12.72 -24.37 17.53
CA GLY A 8 -12.81 -24.90 18.88
C GLY A 8 -11.47 -25.25 19.52
N ARG A 9 -10.37 -24.65 19.04
CA ARG A 9 -9.04 -24.81 19.65
C ARG A 9 -8.64 -23.53 20.38
N PRO A 10 -8.49 -23.56 21.72
CA PRO A 10 -8.01 -22.42 22.49
C PRO A 10 -6.68 -21.89 21.95
N ALA A 11 -6.58 -20.58 21.74
CA ALA A 11 -5.40 -19.91 21.24
C ALA A 11 -5.30 -18.50 21.84
N VAL A 12 -4.16 -18.20 22.47
CA VAL A 12 -3.90 -16.91 23.12
C VAL A 12 -2.73 -16.24 22.44
N ALA A 13 -2.89 -14.95 22.13
CA ALA A 13 -1.82 -14.15 21.54
C ALA A 13 -0.83 -13.67 22.59
N LEU A 14 0.46 -13.70 22.28
CA LEU A 14 1.44 -12.83 22.92
C LEU A 14 1.49 -11.53 22.13
N VAL A 15 1.02 -10.45 22.74
CA VAL A 15 0.95 -9.12 22.12
C VAL A 15 1.97 -8.23 22.81
N SER A 16 2.83 -7.56 22.05
CA SER A 16 3.76 -6.60 22.64
C SER A 16 3.00 -5.33 23.01
N GLY A 17 3.31 -4.69 24.15
CA GLY A 17 2.48 -3.64 24.76
C GLY A 17 2.22 -2.39 23.90
N ARG A 18 2.97 -2.19 22.81
CA ARG A 18 2.68 -1.16 21.81
C ARG A 18 1.54 -1.52 20.83
N PHE A 19 1.04 -2.75 20.88
CA PHE A 19 0.02 -3.30 19.98
C PHE A 19 -1.24 -3.75 20.74
N GLU A 20 -1.44 -3.28 21.98
CA GLU A 20 -2.66 -3.65 22.74
C GLU A 20 -3.91 -3.12 22.03
N GLU A 21 -3.91 -1.85 21.61
CA GLU A 21 -5.04 -1.27 20.91
C GLU A 21 -5.25 -1.88 19.51
N ASP A 22 -4.17 -2.23 18.80
CA ASP A 22 -4.23 -3.05 17.58
C ASP A 22 -4.89 -4.40 17.85
N ALA A 23 -4.51 -5.11 18.92
CA ALA A 23 -5.10 -6.40 19.26
C ALA A 23 -6.61 -6.29 19.52
N VAL A 24 -7.05 -5.23 20.22
CA VAL A 24 -8.47 -4.92 20.42
C VAL A 24 -9.18 -4.61 19.10
N ALA A 25 -8.59 -3.75 18.26
CA ALA A 25 -9.19 -3.39 16.98
C ALA A 25 -9.28 -4.61 16.05
N SER A 26 -8.22 -5.41 15.98
CA SER A 26 -8.10 -6.64 15.21
C SER A 26 -9.09 -7.71 15.68
N SER A 27 -9.24 -7.91 16.99
CA SER A 27 -10.18 -8.90 17.53
C SER A 27 -11.62 -8.57 17.10
N ARG A 28 -12.02 -7.31 17.19
CA ARG A 28 -13.33 -6.81 16.74
C ARG A 28 -13.50 -6.96 15.23
N ALA A 29 -12.53 -6.47 14.46
CA ALA A 29 -12.52 -6.50 12.99
C ALA A 29 -12.71 -7.92 12.44
N PHE A 30 -12.05 -8.91 13.04
CA PHE A 30 -12.08 -10.30 12.56
C PHE A 30 -13.16 -11.17 13.23
N GLY A 31 -14.14 -10.53 13.88
CA GLY A 31 -15.34 -11.17 14.40
C GLY A 31 -15.14 -12.00 15.67
N MET A 32 -14.13 -11.67 16.47
CA MET A 32 -13.86 -12.28 17.77
C MET A 32 -13.48 -11.20 18.79
N PRO A 33 -14.39 -10.27 19.14
CA PRO A 33 -14.11 -9.16 20.06
C PRO A 33 -13.59 -9.63 21.43
N ASP A 34 -13.90 -10.87 21.80
CA ASP A 34 -13.53 -11.49 23.07
C ASP A 34 -12.23 -12.31 23.01
N LEU A 35 -11.45 -12.22 21.92
CA LEU A 35 -10.16 -12.90 21.79
C LEU A 35 -9.28 -12.58 23.01
N GLN A 36 -8.65 -13.60 23.60
CA GLN A 36 -7.74 -13.42 24.71
C GLN A 36 -6.30 -13.25 24.21
N TRP A 37 -5.56 -12.37 24.87
CA TRP A 37 -4.13 -12.18 24.67
C TRP A 37 -3.45 -11.83 25.99
N VAL A 38 -2.14 -12.05 26.02
CA VAL A 38 -1.27 -11.64 27.11
C VAL A 38 -0.31 -10.59 26.58
N ILE A 39 -0.15 -9.53 27.36
CA ILE A 39 0.74 -8.43 27.02
C ILE A 39 2.14 -8.71 27.53
N VAL A 40 3.13 -8.61 26.64
CA VAL A 40 4.55 -8.49 27.02
C VAL A 40 5.02 -7.05 26.80
N PRO A 41 5.86 -6.49 27.66
CA PRO A 41 6.16 -5.05 27.65
C PRO A 41 6.87 -4.56 26.37
N ARG A 42 7.62 -5.41 25.66
CA ARG A 42 8.48 -4.98 24.54
C ARG A 42 8.27 -5.84 23.29
N ILE A 43 8.43 -5.19 22.14
CA ILE A 43 8.46 -5.84 20.83
C ILE A 43 9.69 -6.74 20.74
N TYR A 44 9.51 -8.01 20.40
CA TYR A 44 10.63 -8.96 20.27
C TYR A 44 11.63 -8.60 19.17
N ARG A 45 11.21 -7.81 18.17
CA ARG A 45 12.06 -7.40 17.05
C ARG A 45 13.18 -6.46 17.54
N ASN A 46 14.43 -6.90 17.34
CA ASN A 46 15.66 -6.22 17.79
C ASN A 46 15.82 -6.14 19.32
N LEU A 47 15.08 -6.95 20.08
CA LEU A 47 15.22 -7.03 21.54
C LEU A 47 16.30 -8.07 21.89
N GLN A 48 17.11 -7.76 22.92
CA GLN A 48 18.15 -8.66 23.41
C GLN A 48 17.56 -10.01 23.87
N PRO A 49 18.18 -11.16 23.56
CA PRO A 49 17.62 -12.49 23.85
C PRO A 49 17.26 -12.70 25.33
N GLU A 50 18.10 -12.25 26.27
CA GLU A 50 17.83 -12.37 27.70
C GLU A 50 16.57 -11.61 28.10
N LEU A 51 16.34 -10.44 27.49
CA LEU A 51 15.12 -9.65 27.71
C LEU A 51 13.91 -10.25 27.03
N CYS A 52 14.08 -10.90 25.87
CA CYS A 52 13.02 -11.69 25.24
C CYS A 52 12.57 -12.82 26.15
N ILE A 53 13.52 -13.56 26.74
CA ILE A 53 13.23 -14.66 27.66
C ILE A 53 12.55 -14.11 28.92
N SER A 54 13.17 -13.15 29.61
CA SER A 54 12.67 -12.67 30.90
C SER A 54 11.25 -12.10 30.80
N GLN A 55 10.97 -11.31 29.76
CA GLN A 55 9.62 -10.74 29.59
C GLN A 55 8.56 -11.80 29.21
N THR A 56 8.99 -12.90 28.59
CA THR A 56 8.08 -14.00 28.21
C THR A 56 7.81 -14.88 29.42
N GLU A 57 8.83 -15.18 30.23
CA GLU A 57 8.70 -15.96 31.47
C GLU A 57 7.68 -15.32 32.42
N GLU A 58 7.71 -13.99 32.55
CA GLU A 58 6.74 -13.23 33.35
C GLU A 58 5.30 -13.36 32.83
N ALA A 59 5.10 -13.70 31.56
CA ALA A 59 3.79 -13.83 30.91
C ALA A 59 3.27 -15.29 30.82
N ILE A 60 4.07 -16.30 31.21
CA ILE A 60 3.71 -17.73 31.02
C ILE A 60 2.47 -18.11 31.84
N ASP A 61 2.39 -17.67 33.10
CA ASP A 61 1.26 -18.03 33.96
C ASP A 61 -0.06 -17.45 33.43
N ASP A 62 -0.02 -16.20 32.94
CA ASP A 62 -1.17 -15.55 32.31
C ASP A 62 -1.57 -16.25 31.01
N LEU A 63 -0.61 -16.73 30.21
CA LEU A 63 -0.87 -17.49 28.99
C LEU A 63 -1.58 -18.80 29.30
N ILE A 64 -1.09 -19.55 30.29
CA ILE A 64 -1.70 -20.79 30.74
C ILE A 64 -3.11 -20.53 31.28
N GLY A 65 -3.27 -19.46 32.08
CA GLY A 65 -4.57 -19.03 32.60
C GLY A 65 -5.57 -18.76 31.48
N CYS A 66 -5.19 -17.96 30.49
CA CYS A 66 -6.05 -17.64 29.34
C CYS A 66 -6.41 -18.89 28.53
N LEU A 67 -5.45 -19.78 28.25
CA LEU A 67 -5.65 -21.02 27.48
C LEU A 67 -6.55 -22.06 28.18
N THR A 68 -6.67 -21.98 29.51
CA THR A 68 -7.39 -22.98 30.32
C THR A 68 -8.70 -22.48 30.93
N SER A 69 -8.98 -21.17 30.82
CA SER A 69 -10.21 -20.56 31.32
C SER A 69 -11.41 -20.77 30.38
N SER A 70 -12.62 -20.87 30.94
CA SER A 70 -13.86 -20.91 30.14
C SER A 70 -14.30 -19.50 29.77
N ILE A 71 -14.49 -19.23 28.48
CA ILE A 71 -14.99 -17.95 27.97
C ILE A 71 -16.51 -17.90 28.21
N SER A 72 -16.94 -17.35 29.35
CA SER A 72 -18.34 -16.98 29.58
C SER A 72 -18.45 -15.50 29.92
N GLU A 73 -19.35 -14.86 29.17
CA GLU A 73 -19.88 -13.51 29.31
C GLU A 73 -18.91 -12.36 29.02
N ARG A 74 -19.13 -11.70 27.88
CA ARG A 74 -19.11 -10.24 27.72
C ARG A 74 -19.67 -9.87 26.33
N ASN A 75 -20.49 -8.83 26.29
CA ASN A 75 -21.05 -8.24 25.08
C ASN A 75 -21.10 -6.73 25.32
N SER A 76 -20.29 -5.94 24.63
CA SER A 76 -20.53 -4.50 24.50
C SER A 76 -21.26 -4.28 23.19
N GLY A 77 -22.47 -3.70 23.28
CA GLY A 77 -23.35 -3.45 22.14
C GLY A 77 -22.68 -2.61 21.04
N ILE A 78 -23.10 -2.85 19.81
CA ILE A 78 -22.75 -2.05 18.64
C ILE A 78 -23.58 -0.77 18.70
N ASP A 79 -22.93 0.39 18.62
CA ASP A 79 -23.63 1.67 18.51
C ASP A 79 -24.32 1.77 17.14
N THR A 80 -25.60 2.15 17.12
CA THR A 80 -26.49 2.04 15.95
C THR A 80 -26.86 3.40 15.35
N VAL A 81 -26.23 4.48 15.82
CA VAL A 81 -26.52 5.83 15.33
C VAL A 81 -25.96 6.02 13.91
N ASN A 82 -26.84 5.98 12.92
CA ASN A 82 -26.50 6.09 11.49
C ASN A 82 -26.52 7.54 10.94
N THR A 83 -26.74 8.55 11.78
CA THR A 83 -26.80 9.97 11.33
C THR A 83 -26.41 10.89 12.47
N ARG A 84 -25.59 11.91 12.17
CA ARG A 84 -25.17 12.97 13.11
C ARG A 84 -25.65 14.32 12.62
N VAL A 85 -25.96 15.23 13.55
CA VAL A 85 -26.45 16.58 13.24
C VAL A 85 -25.56 17.58 13.98
N TYR A 86 -25.14 18.62 13.26
CA TYR A 86 -24.25 19.67 13.75
C TYR A 86 -24.92 21.03 13.61
N GLU A 87 -24.97 21.81 14.70
CA GLU A 87 -25.56 23.15 14.74
C GLU A 87 -24.48 24.21 14.98
N GLY A 88 -24.61 25.35 14.29
CA GLY A 88 -23.70 26.48 14.39
C GLY A 88 -24.38 27.82 14.15
N GLU A 89 -23.66 28.91 14.40
CA GLU A 89 -24.16 30.28 14.15
C GLU A 89 -24.58 30.47 12.69
N ASP A 90 -23.84 29.83 11.78
CA ASP A 90 -24.17 29.67 10.38
C ASP A 90 -23.73 28.29 9.86
N ARG A 91 -23.86 28.08 8.54
CA ARG A 91 -23.45 26.82 7.90
C ARG A 91 -21.93 26.59 8.00
N HIS A 92 -21.12 27.63 7.97
CA HIS A 92 -19.68 27.48 8.04
C HIS A 92 -19.25 27.00 9.43
N ASP A 93 -19.79 27.60 10.49
CA ASP A 93 -19.55 27.19 11.88
C ASP A 93 -19.98 25.74 12.13
N ALA A 94 -21.15 25.33 11.63
CA ALA A 94 -21.60 23.94 11.72
C ALA A 94 -20.63 22.95 11.04
N ILE A 95 -20.06 23.32 9.90
CA ILE A 95 -19.07 22.50 9.17
C ILE A 95 -17.75 22.41 9.96
N LEU A 96 -17.32 23.51 10.58
CA LEU A 96 -16.10 23.50 11.40
C LEU A 96 -16.25 22.61 12.63
N LYS A 97 -17.40 22.65 13.31
CA LYS A 97 -17.72 21.75 14.43
C LYS A 97 -17.76 20.28 14.01
N MET A 98 -18.38 19.97 12.86
CA MET A 98 -18.34 18.62 12.29
C MET A 98 -16.90 18.16 12.01
N ASN A 99 -16.07 19.04 11.45
CA ASN A 99 -14.67 18.72 11.19
C ASN A 99 -13.90 18.47 12.48
N GLU A 100 -14.09 19.28 13.52
CA GLU A 100 -13.47 19.08 14.83
C GLU A 100 -13.79 17.70 15.39
N ASP A 101 -15.08 17.33 15.45
CA ASP A 101 -15.51 16.02 15.94
C ASP A 101 -14.97 14.87 15.08
N PHE A 102 -15.04 14.98 13.75
CA PHE A 102 -14.58 13.91 12.86
C PHE A 102 -13.07 13.72 12.95
N ILE A 103 -12.30 14.78 13.13
CA ILE A 103 -10.85 14.67 13.33
C ILE A 103 -10.53 14.07 14.70
N LEU A 104 -11.25 14.44 15.76
CA LEU A 104 -11.08 13.86 17.10
C LEU A 104 -11.42 12.37 17.16
N GLU A 105 -12.36 11.91 16.33
CA GLU A 105 -12.72 10.50 16.18
C GLU A 105 -11.92 9.75 15.10
N ASP A 106 -10.86 10.38 14.56
CA ASP A 106 -10.04 9.82 13.50
C ASP A 106 -10.80 9.48 12.19
N LEU A 107 -11.97 10.08 11.93
CA LEU A 107 -12.73 9.91 10.69
C LEU A 107 -12.26 10.82 9.54
N GLY A 108 -11.22 11.61 9.76
CA GLY A 108 -10.61 12.52 8.79
C GLY A 108 -9.10 12.40 8.70
N ASP A 109 -8.48 13.18 7.83
CA ASP A 109 -7.06 13.08 7.45
C ASP A 109 -6.24 14.34 7.82
N GLY A 110 -6.77 15.17 8.72
CA GLY A 110 -6.19 16.46 9.09
C GLY A 110 -6.46 17.59 8.09
N LEU A 111 -7.15 17.31 6.99
CA LEU A 111 -7.61 18.30 6.01
C LEU A 111 -9.12 18.54 6.16
N LEU A 112 -9.60 19.67 5.65
CA LEU A 112 -11.03 20.00 5.68
C LEU A 112 -11.85 18.93 4.93
N LEU A 113 -12.88 18.41 5.59
CA LEU A 113 -13.83 17.45 5.08
C LEU A 113 -15.09 18.16 4.59
N HIS A 114 -15.56 17.75 3.42
CA HIS A 114 -16.89 18.13 2.94
C HIS A 114 -17.96 17.31 3.69
N PRO A 115 -19.05 17.93 4.18
CA PRO A 115 -20.10 17.18 4.87
C PRO A 115 -20.76 16.14 3.96
N PRO A 116 -20.76 14.84 4.32
CA PRO A 116 -21.44 13.80 3.56
C PRO A 116 -22.94 13.79 3.88
N THR A 117 -23.64 14.89 3.59
CA THR A 117 -25.11 14.97 3.71
C THR A 117 -25.78 13.99 2.75
N ARG A 118 -26.98 13.51 3.08
CA ARG A 118 -27.75 12.58 2.22
C ARG A 118 -27.85 13.08 0.78
N GLU A 119 -28.15 14.36 0.59
CA GLU A 119 -28.27 14.96 -0.74
C GLU A 119 -26.95 14.94 -1.54
N ALA A 120 -25.81 15.10 -0.87
CA ALA A 120 -24.49 15.04 -1.50
C ALA A 120 -24.10 13.61 -1.85
N VAL A 121 -24.45 12.64 -0.99
CA VAL A 121 -24.24 11.21 -1.24
C VAL A 121 -25.13 10.74 -2.39
N ASP A 122 -26.40 11.12 -2.43
CA ASP A 122 -27.32 10.81 -3.53
C ASP A 122 -26.82 11.35 -4.87
N GLN A 123 -26.27 12.56 -4.89
CA GLN A 123 -25.62 13.13 -6.07
C GLN A 123 -24.37 12.35 -6.48
N MET A 124 -23.53 11.95 -5.51
CA MET A 124 -22.34 11.15 -5.75
C MET A 124 -22.67 9.79 -6.38
N LEU A 125 -23.73 9.14 -5.89
CA LEU A 125 -24.19 7.84 -6.37
C LEU A 125 -24.63 7.84 -7.84
N ALA A 126 -25.00 8.98 -8.41
CA ALA A 126 -25.27 9.11 -9.84
C ALA A 126 -24.02 8.87 -10.73
N GLY A 127 -22.83 8.79 -10.12
CA GLY A 127 -21.56 8.49 -10.79
C GLY A 127 -21.33 7.03 -11.14
N THR A 128 -22.22 6.11 -10.75
CA THR A 128 -22.07 4.67 -10.99
C THR A 128 -23.38 3.99 -11.36
N CYS A 129 -23.31 2.85 -12.06
CA CYS A 129 -24.47 1.99 -12.35
C CYS A 129 -24.82 1.01 -11.22
N LEU A 130 -23.96 0.89 -10.20
CA LEU A 130 -24.18 -0.05 -9.09
C LEU A 130 -25.17 0.51 -8.05
N PRO A 131 -26.00 -0.34 -7.42
CA PRO A 131 -26.90 0.10 -6.36
C PRO A 131 -26.11 0.41 -5.07
N ALA A 132 -26.64 1.33 -4.27
CA ALA A 132 -25.97 1.87 -3.07
C ALA A 132 -25.58 0.80 -2.02
N ASP A 133 -26.39 -0.27 -1.91
CA ASP A 133 -26.18 -1.38 -0.98
C ASP A 133 -25.27 -2.49 -1.54
N HIS A 134 -24.83 -2.38 -2.79
CA HIS A 134 -23.89 -3.33 -3.39
C HIS A 134 -22.58 -3.36 -2.60
N VAL A 135 -22.20 -4.53 -2.09
CA VAL A 135 -20.92 -4.76 -1.40
C VAL A 135 -19.83 -4.98 -2.44
N VAL A 136 -18.91 -4.03 -2.54
CA VAL A 136 -17.75 -4.08 -3.44
C VAL A 136 -16.73 -5.09 -2.94
N CYS A 137 -16.37 -5.00 -1.65
CA CYS A 137 -15.44 -5.92 -0.98
C CYS A 137 -15.48 -5.78 0.55
N ASP A 138 -14.80 -6.70 1.23
CA ASP A 138 -14.39 -6.55 2.62
C ASP A 138 -13.08 -5.74 2.63
N MET A 139 -13.11 -4.52 3.19
CA MET A 139 -12.02 -3.56 3.05
C MET A 139 -10.88 -3.84 4.03
N PRO A 140 -9.68 -4.21 3.58
CA PRO A 140 -8.51 -4.36 4.45
C PRO A 140 -8.12 -3.01 5.12
N PRO A 141 -7.39 -3.02 6.24
CA PRO A 141 -6.99 -4.19 7.03
C PRO A 141 -8.08 -4.70 8.01
N GLY A 142 -9.06 -3.86 8.37
CA GLY A 142 -10.12 -4.19 9.33
C GLY A 142 -11.31 -4.97 8.77
N PHE A 143 -11.33 -5.25 7.46
CA PHE A 143 -12.38 -5.99 6.73
C PHE A 143 -13.81 -5.47 6.96
N GLY A 144 -13.98 -4.17 7.12
CA GLY A 144 -15.32 -3.56 7.10
C GLY A 144 -15.97 -3.72 5.73
N LEU A 145 -17.28 -3.93 5.68
CA LEU A 145 -18.01 -4.07 4.42
C LEU A 145 -18.03 -2.74 3.66
N ALA A 146 -17.34 -2.67 2.52
CA ALA A 146 -17.34 -1.52 1.62
C ALA A 146 -18.52 -1.63 0.66
N THR A 147 -19.64 -1.01 1.03
CA THR A 147 -20.75 -0.79 0.11
C THR A 147 -20.49 0.42 -0.78
N VAL A 148 -21.17 0.51 -1.93
CA VAL A 148 -21.11 1.68 -2.82
C VAL A 148 -21.48 2.97 -2.07
N GLU A 149 -22.49 2.94 -1.20
CA GLU A 149 -22.88 4.08 -0.35
C GLU A 149 -21.75 4.54 0.57
N LYS A 150 -21.05 3.61 1.23
CA LYS A 150 -19.93 3.95 2.14
C LYS A 150 -18.73 4.50 1.36
N ILE A 151 -18.45 3.98 0.17
CA ILE A 151 -17.41 4.52 -0.72
C ILE A 151 -17.81 5.94 -1.15
N ALA A 152 -19.08 6.15 -1.53
CA ALA A 152 -19.61 7.46 -1.91
C ALA A 152 -19.53 8.49 -0.76
N ILE A 153 -19.85 8.10 0.49
CA ILE A 153 -19.69 8.95 1.68
C ILE A 153 -18.24 9.46 1.79
N ASN A 154 -17.26 8.56 1.70
CA ASN A 154 -15.84 8.92 1.78
C ASN A 154 -15.37 9.76 0.59
N ALA A 155 -15.88 9.47 -0.61
CA ALA A 155 -15.61 10.26 -1.80
C ALA A 155 -16.17 11.69 -1.65
N VAL A 156 -17.39 11.86 -1.11
CA VAL A 156 -17.95 13.18 -0.80
C VAL A 156 -17.05 13.90 0.20
N MET A 157 -16.66 13.25 1.30
CA MET A 157 -15.79 13.84 2.33
C MET A 157 -14.47 14.37 1.75
N ALA A 158 -13.87 13.65 0.79
CA ALA A 158 -12.67 14.07 0.09
C ALA A 158 -12.86 15.26 -0.87
N GLY A 159 -14.11 15.60 -1.22
CA GLY A 159 -14.45 16.62 -2.22
C GLY A 159 -14.50 16.07 -3.65
N ALA A 160 -14.72 14.77 -3.82
CA ALA A 160 -14.85 14.16 -5.14
C ALA A 160 -16.13 14.59 -5.86
N LYS A 161 -16.14 14.38 -7.17
CA LYS A 161 -17.31 14.52 -8.04
C LYS A 161 -17.84 13.14 -8.43
N PRO A 162 -19.11 13.03 -8.86
CA PRO A 162 -19.68 11.75 -9.31
C PRO A 162 -18.83 11.06 -10.38
N GLU A 163 -18.28 11.81 -11.34
CA GLU A 163 -17.41 11.27 -12.40
C GLU A 163 -16.12 10.60 -11.89
N HIS A 164 -15.69 10.88 -10.65
CA HIS A 164 -14.52 10.24 -10.04
C HIS A 164 -14.86 8.90 -9.36
N LEU A 165 -16.12 8.68 -8.98
CA LEU A 165 -16.55 7.56 -8.14
C LEU A 165 -16.20 6.18 -8.73
N PRO A 166 -16.36 5.91 -10.05
CA PRO A 166 -15.97 4.63 -10.65
C PRO A 166 -14.51 4.26 -10.41
N VAL A 167 -13.60 5.24 -10.48
CA VAL A 167 -12.17 5.04 -10.24
C VAL A 167 -11.92 4.67 -8.77
N VAL A 168 -12.61 5.33 -7.83
CA VAL A 168 -12.49 5.03 -6.39
C VAL A 168 -13.04 3.64 -6.08
N ILE A 169 -14.18 3.25 -6.65
CA ILE A 169 -14.75 1.90 -6.50
C ILE A 169 -13.77 0.84 -7.02
N ALA A 170 -13.23 1.03 -8.23
CA ALA A 170 -12.26 0.11 -8.82
C ALA A 170 -10.98 0.01 -7.98
N ALA A 171 -10.47 1.12 -7.47
CA ALA A 171 -9.28 1.13 -6.61
C ALA A 171 -9.53 0.38 -5.30
N VAL A 172 -10.68 0.60 -4.64
CA VAL A 172 -11.10 -0.12 -3.43
C VAL A 172 -11.20 -1.62 -3.69
N LYS A 173 -11.83 -2.00 -4.81
CA LYS A 173 -11.92 -3.39 -5.24
C LYS A 173 -10.54 -3.99 -5.47
N GLY A 174 -9.70 -3.33 -6.24
CA GLY A 174 -8.38 -3.81 -6.61
C GLY A 174 -7.45 -4.00 -5.40
N MET A 175 -7.52 -3.13 -4.40
CA MET A 175 -6.77 -3.34 -3.16
C MET A 175 -7.19 -4.62 -2.43
N SER A 176 -8.49 -4.92 -2.35
CA SER A 176 -8.97 -6.16 -1.72
C SER A 176 -8.49 -7.43 -2.44
N LYS A 177 -8.00 -7.29 -3.68
CA LYS A 177 -7.45 -8.37 -4.51
C LYS A 177 -5.93 -8.43 -4.49
N LEU A 178 -5.28 -7.47 -3.83
CA LEU A 178 -3.83 -7.44 -3.72
C LEU A 178 -3.36 -8.59 -2.82
N HIS A 179 -2.50 -9.47 -3.35
CA HIS A 179 -2.06 -10.69 -2.68
C HIS A 179 -3.22 -11.59 -2.16
N LYS A 180 -2.87 -12.60 -1.35
CA LYS A 180 -3.83 -13.56 -0.78
C LYS A 180 -4.65 -13.01 0.38
N ASP A 181 -4.19 -11.94 1.02
CA ASP A 181 -4.76 -11.33 2.23
C ASP A 181 -5.35 -9.93 1.98
N GLY A 182 -5.53 -9.55 0.70
CA GLY A 182 -6.07 -8.24 0.32
C GLY A 182 -5.19 -7.09 0.77
N GLY A 183 -3.87 -7.19 0.67
CA GLY A 183 -2.94 -6.11 1.06
C GLY A 183 -2.87 -5.82 2.57
N LYS A 184 -3.57 -6.58 3.43
CA LYS A 184 -3.60 -6.36 4.88
C LYS A 184 -2.19 -6.31 5.49
N SER A 185 -1.33 -7.28 5.14
CA SER A 185 0.05 -7.33 5.66
C SER A 185 0.89 -6.11 5.29
N LEU A 186 0.60 -5.46 4.16
CA LEU A 186 1.26 -4.23 3.74
C LEU A 186 0.72 -3.03 4.51
N LEU A 187 -0.60 -2.92 4.66
CA LEU A 187 -1.25 -1.80 5.34
C LEU A 187 -0.95 -1.78 6.85
N MET A 188 -0.85 -2.95 7.49
CA MET A 188 -0.49 -3.09 8.91
C MET A 188 1.02 -3.23 9.14
N SER A 189 1.84 -2.97 8.13
CA SER A 189 3.29 -3.08 8.24
C SER A 189 3.83 -2.05 9.24
N THR A 190 4.93 -2.39 9.92
CA THR A 190 5.70 -1.40 10.68
C THR A 190 6.63 -0.55 9.82
N SER A 191 6.69 -0.88 8.52
CA SER A 191 7.44 -0.17 7.49
C SER A 191 6.49 0.67 6.63
N PRO A 192 6.96 1.78 6.04
CA PRO A 192 6.13 2.77 5.35
C PRO A 192 5.67 2.32 3.95
N GLU A 193 4.90 1.23 3.90
CA GLU A 193 4.23 0.74 2.71
C GLU A 193 3.05 1.66 2.36
N ALA A 194 3.07 2.23 1.15
CA ALA A 194 2.11 3.24 0.75
C ALA A 194 1.51 2.94 -0.63
N PRO A 195 0.18 2.80 -0.74
CA PRO A 195 -0.48 2.64 -2.03
C PRO A 195 -0.23 3.84 -2.95
N LEU A 196 -0.11 3.55 -4.25
CA LEU A 196 -0.06 4.53 -5.33
C LEU A 196 -0.95 4.02 -6.47
N LEU A 197 -1.80 4.90 -7.00
CA LEU A 197 -2.75 4.56 -8.06
C LEU A 197 -2.25 5.06 -9.41
N VAL A 198 -2.21 4.18 -10.41
CA VAL A 198 -1.97 4.51 -11.82
C VAL A 198 -3.24 4.22 -12.60
N VAL A 199 -3.81 5.25 -13.24
CA VAL A 199 -5.00 5.14 -14.07
C VAL A 199 -4.61 5.15 -15.54
N ASN A 200 -5.25 4.26 -16.28
CA ASN A 200 -5.05 4.08 -17.70
C ASN A 200 -6.37 4.17 -18.48
N GLY A 201 -6.25 4.43 -19.78
CA GLY A 201 -7.37 4.44 -20.71
C GLY A 201 -8.16 5.75 -20.73
N PRO A 202 -9.27 5.78 -21.49
CA PRO A 202 -10.01 7.01 -21.81
C PRO A 202 -10.52 7.79 -20.59
N ILE A 203 -10.76 7.12 -19.45
CA ILE A 203 -11.29 7.79 -18.26
C ILE A 203 -10.32 8.84 -17.70
N GLY A 204 -9.01 8.64 -17.85
CA GLY A 204 -8.01 9.56 -17.31
C GLY A 204 -8.17 10.98 -17.87
N GLU A 205 -8.32 11.10 -19.18
CA GLU A 205 -8.59 12.38 -19.84
C GLU A 205 -10.02 12.87 -19.56
N LYS A 206 -11.01 11.97 -19.55
CA LYS A 206 -12.43 12.30 -19.33
C LYS A 206 -12.67 13.03 -18.01
N ILE A 207 -12.01 12.60 -16.93
CA ILE A 207 -12.15 13.19 -15.60
C ILE A 207 -11.09 14.25 -15.28
N GLY A 208 -10.11 14.44 -16.18
CA GLY A 208 -9.06 15.45 -16.03
C GLY A 208 -7.93 15.06 -15.06
N LEU A 209 -7.55 13.78 -14.98
CA LEU A 209 -6.33 13.37 -14.30
C LEU A 209 -5.11 13.90 -15.07
N ASN A 210 -4.16 14.51 -14.35
CA ASN A 210 -2.95 15.06 -14.94
C ASN A 210 -1.83 14.00 -15.01
N PRO A 211 -1.29 13.70 -16.20
CA PRO A 211 -0.19 12.76 -16.38
C PRO A 211 1.20 13.42 -16.38
N LYS A 212 1.29 14.75 -16.20
CA LYS A 212 2.55 15.51 -16.32
C LYS A 212 3.29 15.61 -14.99
N SER A 213 3.41 16.79 -14.40
CA SER A 213 3.87 16.98 -13.02
C SER A 213 2.83 16.43 -12.03
N ALA A 214 2.58 15.11 -12.10
CA ALA A 214 1.39 14.43 -11.63
C ALA A 214 1.38 14.13 -10.11
N LEU A 215 2.54 14.23 -9.48
CA LEU A 215 2.72 13.99 -8.05
C LEU A 215 2.75 15.30 -7.28
N GLY A 216 1.94 15.37 -6.21
CA GLY A 216 1.89 16.51 -5.31
C GLY A 216 0.72 17.48 -5.58
N PRO A 217 0.55 18.49 -4.72
CA PRO A 217 -0.62 19.37 -4.78
C PRO A 217 -0.52 20.38 -5.93
N GLY A 218 -1.68 20.81 -6.43
CA GLY A 218 -1.75 21.87 -7.43
C GLY A 218 -3.10 21.91 -8.13
N ARG A 219 -3.37 23.00 -8.86
CA ARG A 219 -4.59 23.15 -9.67
C ARG A 219 -4.74 22.00 -10.66
N ASP A 220 -3.67 21.69 -11.38
CA ASP A 220 -3.70 20.66 -12.42
C ASP A 220 -3.77 19.24 -11.81
N ASN A 221 -3.29 19.07 -10.57
CA ASN A 221 -3.37 17.81 -9.82
C ASN A 221 -4.59 17.74 -8.89
N GLN A 222 -5.58 18.61 -9.07
CA GLN A 222 -6.76 18.62 -8.20
C GLN A 222 -7.46 17.26 -8.21
N VAL A 223 -7.69 16.69 -9.39
CA VAL A 223 -8.35 15.38 -9.54
C VAL A 223 -7.49 14.25 -8.98
N ASN A 224 -6.19 14.25 -9.32
CA ASN A 224 -5.18 13.31 -8.78
C ASN A 224 -5.23 13.24 -7.24
N THR A 225 -5.21 14.41 -6.60
CA THR A 225 -5.21 14.54 -5.14
C THR A 225 -6.54 14.08 -4.56
N ILE A 226 -7.67 14.48 -5.16
CA ILE A 226 -9.01 14.16 -4.66
C ILE A 226 -9.31 12.66 -4.76
N VAL A 227 -8.96 12.00 -5.87
CA VAL A 227 -9.16 10.55 -6.04
C VAL A 227 -8.31 9.76 -5.04
N GLY A 228 -7.03 10.11 -4.92
CA GLY A 228 -6.14 9.48 -3.94
C GLY A 228 -6.61 9.69 -2.50
N ARG A 229 -7.10 10.89 -2.17
CA ARG A 229 -7.69 11.21 -0.86
C ARG A 229 -8.98 10.44 -0.59
N ALA A 230 -9.89 10.35 -1.56
CA ALA A 230 -11.13 9.58 -1.44
C ALA A 230 -10.85 8.10 -1.16
N PHE A 231 -9.87 7.54 -1.88
CA PHE A 231 -9.38 6.19 -1.65
C PHE A 231 -8.80 6.02 -0.24
N ALA A 232 -7.94 6.94 0.21
CA ALA A 232 -7.37 6.94 1.57
C ALA A 232 -8.44 6.99 2.67
N LEU A 233 -9.48 7.84 2.52
CA LEU A 233 -10.59 7.91 3.48
C LEU A 233 -11.40 6.60 3.54
N CYS A 234 -11.52 5.86 2.44
CA CYS A 234 -12.14 4.54 2.46
C CYS A 234 -11.36 3.55 3.34
N PHE A 235 -10.02 3.53 3.27
CA PHE A 235 -9.20 2.72 4.19
C PHE A 235 -9.41 3.11 5.64
N ARG A 236 -9.42 4.41 5.89
CA ARG A 236 -9.55 4.94 7.24
C ARG A 236 -10.90 4.55 7.84
N ASN A 237 -11.99 4.93 7.17
CA ASN A 237 -13.34 4.87 7.73
C ASN A 237 -14.03 3.50 7.55
N ILE A 238 -13.61 2.70 6.56
CA ILE A 238 -14.18 1.35 6.32
C ILE A 238 -13.18 0.26 6.73
N GLY A 239 -11.90 0.45 6.40
CA GLY A 239 -10.82 -0.48 6.74
C GLY A 239 -10.23 -0.28 8.13
N TYR A 240 -10.68 0.72 8.90
CA TYR A 240 -10.16 1.08 10.23
C TYR A 240 -8.66 1.40 10.25
N TRP A 241 -8.10 1.87 9.13
CA TRP A 241 -6.66 2.10 8.95
C TRP A 241 -6.18 3.39 9.64
N TYR A 242 -6.11 3.35 10.97
CA TYR A 242 -5.68 4.48 11.81
C TYR A 242 -4.24 4.28 12.32
N PRO A 243 -3.43 5.36 12.37
CA PRO A 243 -2.10 5.33 12.99
C PRO A 243 -2.13 4.78 14.42
N GLY A 244 -1.28 3.80 14.70
CA GLY A 244 -1.16 3.15 16.02
C GLY A 244 -2.19 2.04 16.30
N LEU A 245 -3.23 1.91 15.47
CA LEU A 245 -4.24 0.87 15.59
C LEU A 245 -4.09 -0.19 14.51
N MET A 246 -4.21 0.20 13.24
CA MET A 246 -4.14 -0.70 12.08
C MET A 246 -3.13 -0.23 11.04
N ASP A 247 -2.65 0.99 11.18
CA ASP A 247 -1.43 1.47 10.56
C ASP A 247 -0.33 1.45 11.62
N MET A 248 0.63 0.54 11.46
CA MET A 248 1.67 0.29 12.47
C MET A 248 3.01 0.92 12.12
N ASP A 249 3.04 1.88 11.20
CA ASP A 249 4.25 2.59 10.79
C ASP A 249 5.08 3.01 12.00
N THR A 250 6.36 2.63 11.99
CA THR A 250 7.29 3.01 13.08
C THR A 250 7.60 4.50 13.06
N ILE A 251 7.68 5.09 11.85
CA ILE A 251 8.00 6.52 11.62
C ILE A 251 6.89 7.19 10.82
N GLY A 252 6.41 6.56 9.75
CA GLY A 252 5.45 7.14 8.80
C GLY A 252 6.07 7.45 7.44
N THR A 253 5.23 7.84 6.48
CA THR A 253 5.67 8.38 5.19
C THR A 253 4.67 9.37 4.61
N THR A 254 5.18 10.37 3.89
CA THR A 254 4.36 11.32 3.12
C THR A 254 3.54 10.63 2.02
N ARG A 255 3.95 9.44 1.55
CA ARG A 255 3.28 8.70 0.48
C ARG A 255 1.90 8.16 0.89
N LYS A 256 1.60 8.11 2.20
CA LYS A 256 0.25 7.79 2.70
C LYS A 256 -0.77 8.92 2.49
N PHE A 257 -0.32 10.10 2.03
CA PHE A 257 -1.17 10.98 1.21
C PHE A 257 -1.24 10.39 -0.20
N ILE A 258 -2.05 9.33 -0.34
CA ILE A 258 -2.09 8.49 -1.54
C ILE A 258 -2.29 9.37 -2.78
N GLN A 259 -1.41 9.18 -3.76
CA GLN A 259 -1.47 9.87 -5.04
C GLN A 259 -2.14 8.98 -6.08
N CYS A 260 -2.92 9.59 -6.97
CA CYS A 260 -3.46 8.97 -8.16
C CYS A 260 -2.95 9.72 -9.38
N VAL A 261 -2.33 9.01 -10.32
CA VAL A 261 -1.80 9.60 -11.55
C VAL A 261 -2.43 8.92 -12.76
N SER A 262 -2.44 9.60 -13.90
CA SER A 262 -2.70 8.97 -15.19
C SER A 262 -1.40 8.73 -15.96
N GLU A 263 -1.34 7.65 -16.74
CA GLU A 263 -0.26 7.48 -17.71
C GLU A 263 -0.38 8.50 -18.83
N ASN A 264 0.76 9.02 -19.31
CA ASN A 264 0.86 9.91 -20.45
C ASN A 264 0.89 9.12 -21.76
N GLU A 265 -0.19 8.38 -22.03
CA GLU A 265 -0.29 7.43 -23.14
C GLU A 265 -0.01 8.09 -24.50
N LYS A 266 -0.44 9.34 -24.68
CA LYS A 266 -0.23 10.13 -25.93
C LYS A 266 1.23 10.46 -26.22
N MET A 267 2.07 10.48 -25.18
CA MET A 267 3.50 10.80 -25.29
C MET A 267 4.39 9.58 -25.10
N SER A 268 3.79 8.40 -24.88
CA SER A 268 4.49 7.13 -24.76
C SER A 268 4.86 6.58 -26.15
N PRO A 269 6.09 6.03 -26.32
CA PRO A 269 6.45 5.28 -27.52
C PRO A 269 5.98 3.81 -27.49
N TRP A 270 5.37 3.37 -26.38
CA TRP A 270 4.94 1.99 -26.15
C TRP A 270 3.47 1.92 -25.75
N ASP A 271 2.93 0.70 -25.78
CA ASP A 271 1.60 0.43 -25.27
C ASP A 271 1.49 0.81 -23.77
N PRO A 272 0.33 1.32 -23.33
CA PRO A 272 0.09 1.67 -21.94
C PRO A 272 0.15 0.46 -21.00
N LEU A 273 0.35 0.72 -19.71
CA LEU A 273 0.47 -0.31 -18.67
C LEU A 273 -0.71 -1.31 -18.70
N HIS A 274 -1.96 -0.85 -18.83
CA HIS A 274 -3.11 -1.75 -18.85
C HIS A 274 -3.11 -2.76 -20.01
N VAL A 275 -2.59 -2.36 -21.17
CA VAL A 275 -2.45 -3.25 -22.33
C VAL A 275 -1.40 -4.34 -22.05
N ASP A 276 -0.29 -3.97 -21.39
CA ASP A 276 0.70 -4.95 -20.92
C ASP A 276 0.09 -5.95 -19.92
N GLN A 277 -0.97 -5.56 -19.21
CA GLN A 277 -1.71 -6.40 -18.26
C GLN A 277 -2.85 -7.20 -18.93
N GLY A 278 -3.02 -7.09 -20.25
CA GLY A 278 -3.97 -7.87 -21.04
C GLY A 278 -5.37 -7.26 -21.19
N PHE A 279 -5.53 -5.98 -20.87
CA PHE A 279 -6.75 -5.21 -21.17
C PHE A 279 -6.70 -4.62 -22.58
N ASP A 280 -7.86 -4.34 -23.16
CA ASP A 280 -7.95 -3.68 -24.46
C ASP A 280 -7.63 -2.18 -24.34
N ALA A 281 -7.08 -1.58 -25.40
CA ALA A 281 -6.58 -0.20 -25.39
C ALA A 281 -7.67 0.89 -25.20
N ASP A 282 -8.95 0.53 -25.39
CA ASP A 282 -10.10 1.38 -25.13
C ASP A 282 -10.75 1.16 -23.76
N GLU A 283 -10.27 0.17 -22.99
CA GLU A 283 -10.70 -0.07 -21.62
C GLU A 283 -9.99 0.88 -20.65
N SER A 284 -10.72 1.32 -19.63
CA SER A 284 -10.15 2.10 -18.53
C SER A 284 -9.84 1.21 -17.34
N THR A 285 -8.66 1.37 -16.73
CA THR A 285 -8.25 0.58 -15.57
C THR A 285 -7.56 1.43 -14.50
N VAL A 286 -7.48 0.89 -13.28
CA VAL A 286 -6.61 1.40 -12.23
C VAL A 286 -5.71 0.28 -11.73
N THR A 287 -4.40 0.53 -11.74
CA THR A 287 -3.38 -0.34 -11.15
C THR A 287 -2.95 0.21 -9.80
N ILE A 288 -2.97 -0.66 -8.78
CA ILE A 288 -2.55 -0.35 -7.42
C ILE A 288 -1.14 -0.90 -7.23
N PHE A 289 -0.18 0.01 -7.01
CA PHE A 289 1.15 -0.32 -6.53
C PHE A 289 1.22 -0.05 -5.03
N VAL A 290 2.06 -0.79 -4.30
CA VAL A 290 2.40 -0.46 -2.91
C VAL A 290 3.89 -0.17 -2.86
N THR A 291 4.22 1.10 -2.63
CA THR A 291 5.59 1.60 -2.69
C THR A 291 6.23 1.62 -1.30
N ASN A 292 7.53 1.37 -1.23
CA ASN A 292 8.34 1.35 0.00
C ASN A 292 9.41 2.46 0.00
N GLY A 293 9.70 3.10 -1.13
CA GLY A 293 10.50 4.33 -1.20
C GLY A 293 10.20 5.17 -2.44
N GLU A 294 10.89 6.31 -2.56
CA GLU A 294 10.83 7.23 -3.70
C GLU A 294 12.22 7.84 -3.93
N LEU A 295 12.68 7.83 -5.18
CA LEU A 295 13.97 8.39 -5.59
C LEU A 295 13.83 9.18 -6.89
N ASP A 296 14.25 10.45 -6.87
CA ASP A 296 14.43 11.27 -8.08
C ASP A 296 15.76 10.94 -8.75
N LEU A 297 15.71 10.56 -10.02
CA LEU A 297 16.84 10.22 -10.86
C LEU A 297 16.94 11.21 -12.00
N GLN A 298 18.03 11.96 -12.02
CA GLN A 298 18.27 12.98 -13.03
C GLN A 298 19.31 12.49 -14.04
N ASP A 299 18.95 12.52 -15.32
CA ASP A 299 19.88 12.29 -16.41
C ASP A 299 19.81 13.48 -17.39
N GLN A 300 20.84 14.32 -17.39
CA GLN A 300 20.89 15.52 -18.23
C GLN A 300 22.01 15.45 -19.29
N GLY A 301 22.66 14.30 -19.43
CA GLY A 301 23.83 14.14 -20.29
C GLY A 301 23.69 13.06 -21.36
N ASN A 302 22.95 11.99 -21.07
CA ASN A 302 22.78 10.90 -22.02
C ASN A 302 21.71 11.22 -23.05
N HIS A 303 21.97 10.81 -24.29
CA HIS A 303 21.05 10.94 -25.43
C HIS A 303 20.91 9.61 -26.19
N THR A 304 21.54 8.54 -25.71
CA THR A 304 21.40 7.18 -26.23
C THR A 304 20.46 6.39 -25.33
N ALA A 305 19.69 5.47 -25.91
CA ALA A 305 18.78 4.61 -25.17
C ALA A 305 19.51 3.83 -24.06
N GLU A 306 20.63 3.19 -24.40
CA GLU A 306 21.45 2.46 -23.43
C GLU A 306 22.00 3.35 -22.32
N GLY A 307 22.39 4.60 -22.62
CA GLY A 307 22.90 5.54 -21.62
C GLY A 307 21.81 5.92 -20.62
N LEU A 308 20.63 6.29 -21.12
CA LEU A 308 19.46 6.62 -20.31
C LEU A 308 19.02 5.43 -19.44
N LEU A 309 18.86 4.25 -20.05
CA LEU A 309 18.47 3.04 -19.33
C LEU A 309 19.51 2.59 -18.29
N ARG A 310 20.80 2.85 -18.53
CA ARG A 310 21.87 2.55 -17.57
C ARG A 310 21.81 3.44 -16.34
N THR A 311 21.51 4.74 -16.51
CA THR A 311 21.25 5.65 -15.38
C THR A 311 20.05 5.21 -14.56
N LEU A 312 18.98 4.77 -15.24
CA LEU A 312 17.79 4.23 -14.57
C LEU A 312 18.10 2.94 -13.80
N ALA A 313 18.81 2.01 -14.42
CA ALA A 313 19.22 0.75 -13.80
C ALA A 313 20.04 0.99 -12.52
N TYR A 314 20.95 1.97 -12.53
CA TYR A 314 21.68 2.38 -11.33
C TYR A 314 20.73 2.85 -10.23
N GLY A 315 19.76 3.69 -10.55
CA GLY A 315 18.78 4.18 -9.59
C GLY A 315 17.86 3.09 -9.04
N CYS A 316 17.51 2.08 -9.85
CA CYS A 316 16.72 0.93 -9.39
C CYS A 316 17.41 0.11 -8.29
N VAL A 317 18.75 0.22 -8.13
CA VAL A 317 19.47 -0.44 -7.03
C VAL A 317 19.10 0.16 -5.66
N PHE A 318 18.50 1.36 -5.61
CA PHE A 318 17.96 1.93 -4.38
C PHE A 318 16.91 0.99 -3.76
N GLY A 319 17.09 0.64 -2.50
CA GLY A 319 16.27 -0.33 -1.75
C GLY A 319 17.09 -1.49 -1.21
N THR A 320 16.42 -2.52 -0.73
CA THR A 320 17.06 -3.73 -0.17
C THR A 320 16.51 -4.99 -0.84
N ARG A 321 17.28 -6.08 -0.76
CA ARG A 321 16.79 -7.44 -1.01
C ARG A 321 16.50 -8.13 0.31
N SER A 322 15.48 -8.97 0.34
CA SER A 322 15.12 -9.75 1.52
C SER A 322 15.77 -11.12 1.52
N LEU A 323 16.38 -11.50 2.64
CA LEU A 323 16.74 -12.90 2.93
C LEU A 323 15.57 -13.70 3.51
N GLN A 324 14.46 -13.02 3.84
CA GLN A 324 13.24 -13.62 4.38
C GLN A 324 12.35 -14.09 3.24
N GLY A 325 11.80 -15.30 3.35
CA GLY A 325 10.82 -15.82 2.40
C GLY A 325 11.05 -17.27 2.03
N GLY A 326 10.16 -18.13 2.52
CA GLY A 326 10.07 -19.55 2.17
C GLY A 326 9.16 -19.76 0.96
N LYS A 327 9.77 -20.09 -0.17
CA LYS A 327 9.31 -21.01 -1.23
C LYS A 327 10.52 -21.18 -2.16
N VAL A 328 10.80 -22.43 -2.56
CA VAL A 328 11.84 -22.73 -3.56
C VAL A 328 11.63 -21.84 -4.78
N GLY A 329 12.58 -20.95 -5.07
CA GLY A 329 12.58 -20.11 -6.28
C GLY A 329 12.14 -18.65 -6.14
N ILE A 330 11.64 -18.19 -4.99
CA ILE A 330 11.38 -16.75 -4.75
C ILE A 330 12.64 -16.15 -4.11
N ARG A 331 13.35 -15.27 -4.82
CA ARG A 331 14.69 -14.81 -4.42
C ARG A 331 14.66 -13.49 -3.63
N GLY A 332 13.53 -13.04 -3.10
CA GLY A 332 13.49 -11.85 -2.24
C GLY A 332 13.99 -10.58 -2.92
N GLY A 333 13.99 -10.55 -4.26
CA GLY A 333 14.13 -9.31 -5.02
C GLY A 333 12.93 -8.41 -4.78
N ALA A 334 13.10 -7.11 -5.02
CA ALA A 334 12.04 -6.13 -4.82
C ALA A 334 11.60 -5.54 -6.16
N GLU A 335 10.31 -5.34 -6.35
CA GLU A 335 9.75 -4.72 -7.57
C GLU A 335 10.10 -3.23 -7.68
N ARG A 336 10.07 -2.72 -8.91
CA ARG A 336 10.35 -1.32 -9.20
C ARG A 336 9.25 -0.75 -10.08
N LEU A 337 8.56 0.27 -9.56
CA LEU A 337 7.75 1.17 -10.37
C LEU A 337 8.63 2.34 -10.82
N ILE A 338 8.61 2.62 -12.12
CA ILE A 338 9.40 3.68 -12.75
C ILE A 338 8.43 4.61 -13.48
N PHE A 339 8.37 5.86 -13.02
CA PHE A 339 7.72 6.95 -13.75
C PHE A 339 8.72 7.60 -14.68
N MET A 340 8.69 7.15 -15.93
CA MET A 340 9.60 7.58 -16.97
C MET A 340 9.00 8.76 -17.74
N PRO A 341 9.58 9.97 -17.67
CA PRO A 341 9.04 11.10 -18.42
C PRO A 341 9.20 10.90 -19.94
N PRO A 342 8.36 11.56 -20.77
CA PRO A 342 8.45 11.48 -22.22
C PRO A 342 9.85 11.76 -22.78
N ASP A 343 10.58 12.71 -22.20
CA ASP A 343 11.95 13.07 -22.58
C ASP A 343 12.96 11.91 -22.43
N VAL A 344 12.65 10.90 -21.64
CA VAL A 344 13.46 9.68 -21.49
C VAL A 344 12.86 8.55 -22.31
N ALA A 345 11.55 8.35 -22.23
CA ALA A 345 10.85 7.26 -22.93
C ALA A 345 11.00 7.39 -24.46
N GLN A 346 10.73 8.57 -25.03
CA GLN A 346 10.71 8.78 -26.48
C GLN A 346 12.06 8.50 -27.14
N PRO A 347 13.22 9.00 -26.65
CA PRO A 347 14.50 8.62 -27.22
C PRO A 347 14.77 7.11 -27.15
N VAL A 348 14.40 6.46 -26.05
CA VAL A 348 14.58 5.01 -25.89
C VAL A 348 13.77 4.24 -26.94
N GLY A 349 12.47 4.54 -27.05
CA GLY A 349 11.59 3.90 -28.05
C GLY A 349 11.99 4.22 -29.50
N THR A 350 12.34 5.47 -29.80
CA THR A 350 12.78 5.90 -31.14
C THR A 350 14.07 5.22 -31.59
N GLN A 351 14.95 4.85 -30.65
CA GLN A 351 16.17 4.10 -30.91
C GLN A 351 15.96 2.58 -30.97
N GLY A 352 14.71 2.11 -30.98
CA GLY A 352 14.34 0.73 -31.28
C GLY A 352 14.16 -0.19 -30.08
N PHE A 353 14.23 0.32 -28.85
CA PHE A 353 13.90 -0.48 -27.67
C PHE A 353 12.38 -0.66 -27.56
N SER A 354 11.92 -1.91 -27.51
CA SER A 354 10.59 -2.21 -26.99
C SER A 354 10.55 -1.98 -25.48
N LYS A 355 9.34 -1.82 -24.90
CA LYS A 355 9.17 -1.68 -23.45
C LYS A 355 9.76 -2.87 -22.70
N GLN A 356 9.55 -4.07 -23.22
CA GLN A 356 10.11 -5.30 -22.67
C GLN A 356 11.65 -5.32 -22.74
N ALA A 357 12.25 -4.92 -23.87
CA ALA A 357 13.71 -4.84 -23.98
C ALA A 357 14.29 -3.79 -23.01
N ALA A 358 13.57 -2.69 -22.75
CA ALA A 358 13.96 -1.70 -21.75
C ALA A 358 13.90 -2.29 -20.32
N LYS A 359 12.84 -3.03 -19.96
CA LYS A 359 12.72 -3.74 -18.68
C LYS A 359 13.85 -4.76 -18.49
N GLU A 360 14.15 -5.55 -19.51
CA GLU A 360 15.23 -6.54 -19.53
C GLU A 360 16.60 -5.87 -19.34
N PHE A 361 16.88 -4.81 -20.10
CA PHE A 361 18.12 -4.05 -19.97
C PHE A 361 18.27 -3.47 -18.56
N ILE A 362 17.22 -2.87 -18.00
CA ILE A 362 17.23 -2.34 -16.64
C ILE A 362 17.50 -3.47 -15.65
N HIS A 363 16.79 -4.59 -15.74
CA HIS A 363 17.00 -5.74 -14.86
C HIS A 363 18.45 -6.24 -14.91
N GLU A 364 19.00 -6.46 -16.11
CA GLU A 364 20.38 -6.94 -16.30
C GLU A 364 21.44 -5.98 -15.75
N ASN A 365 21.18 -4.68 -15.76
CA ASN A 365 22.13 -3.65 -15.34
C ASN A 365 21.88 -3.12 -13.92
N ALA A 366 20.72 -3.39 -13.31
CA ALA A 366 20.37 -3.00 -11.95
C ALA A 366 20.98 -3.98 -10.93
N VAL A 367 22.32 -4.05 -10.95
CA VAL A 367 23.14 -4.97 -10.16
C VAL A 367 23.83 -4.19 -9.03
N GLY A 368 23.64 -4.65 -7.79
CA GLY A 368 24.25 -4.05 -6.60
C GLY A 368 25.09 -5.05 -5.81
N SER A 369 25.84 -4.56 -4.82
CA SER A 369 26.51 -5.41 -3.84
C SER A 369 25.45 -6.11 -2.99
N PHE A 370 25.37 -7.42 -3.10
CA PHE A 370 24.42 -8.22 -2.37
C PHE A 370 24.67 -8.15 -0.86
N GLY A 371 25.93 -8.20 -0.42
CA GLY A 371 26.29 -7.99 0.99
C GLY A 371 25.76 -6.67 1.55
N HIS A 372 25.93 -5.55 0.83
CA HIS A 372 25.39 -4.27 1.28
C HIS A 372 23.85 -4.24 1.31
N MET A 373 23.19 -4.86 0.33
CA MET A 373 21.73 -4.87 0.24
C MET A 373 21.06 -5.64 1.39
N ILE A 374 21.74 -6.62 1.99
CA ILE A 374 21.21 -7.49 3.05
C ILE A 374 21.80 -7.22 4.44
N GLU A 375 22.72 -6.26 4.56
CA GLU A 375 23.50 -6.00 5.79
C GLU A 375 22.59 -5.70 7.02
N TYR A 376 21.38 -5.24 6.78
CA TYR A 376 20.37 -5.01 7.81
C TYR A 376 19.87 -6.29 8.49
N MET A 377 20.18 -7.47 7.95
CA MET A 377 19.78 -8.77 8.48
C MET A 377 21.01 -9.57 8.94
N PRO A 378 21.23 -9.70 10.26
CA PRO A 378 22.29 -10.56 10.77
C PRO A 378 21.95 -12.04 10.52
N PHE A 379 22.98 -12.87 10.36
CA PHE A 379 22.82 -14.33 10.18
C PHE A 379 22.71 -15.07 11.52
N GLU A 380 23.23 -14.47 12.58
CA GLU A 380 23.22 -14.98 13.95
C GLU A 380 22.61 -13.91 14.86
N GLN A 381 21.89 -14.36 15.89
CA GLN A 381 21.44 -13.57 17.02
C GLN A 381 22.49 -13.62 18.14
N ASP A 382 22.38 -12.72 19.11
CA ASP A 382 23.25 -12.74 20.29
C ASP A 382 23.20 -14.13 20.97
N GLY A 383 24.37 -14.66 21.34
CA GLY A 383 24.51 -16.02 21.87
C GLY A 383 24.71 -17.12 20.82
N GLY A 384 24.89 -16.77 19.54
CA GLY A 384 25.25 -17.72 18.47
C GLY A 384 24.06 -18.53 17.94
N VAL A 385 22.83 -18.10 18.24
CA VAL A 385 21.61 -18.72 17.72
C VAL A 385 21.38 -18.24 16.29
N ARG A 386 21.12 -19.16 15.35
CA ARG A 386 20.86 -18.79 13.95
C ARG A 386 19.62 -17.92 13.82
N GLU A 387 19.69 -16.90 12.97
CA GLU A 387 18.55 -16.07 12.65
C GLU A 387 17.53 -16.87 11.83
N SER A 388 16.39 -17.22 12.44
CA SER A 388 15.38 -18.11 11.85
C SER A 388 14.68 -17.52 10.62
N ARG A 389 14.72 -16.19 10.45
CA ARG A 389 14.11 -15.49 9.31
C ARG A 389 14.88 -15.66 8.01
N VAL A 390 16.17 -15.99 8.06
CA VAL A 390 16.96 -16.25 6.84
C VAL A 390 16.51 -17.57 6.22
N SER A 391 16.07 -17.53 4.97
CA SER A 391 15.62 -18.74 4.24
C SER A 391 16.78 -19.74 4.04
N GLU A 392 16.46 -21.03 3.97
CA GLU A 392 17.43 -22.11 3.78
C GLU A 392 18.31 -21.91 2.53
N ASP A 393 17.72 -21.37 1.45
CA ASP A 393 18.41 -21.10 0.18
C ASP A 393 19.55 -20.07 0.31
N TRP A 394 19.58 -19.29 1.40
CA TRP A 394 20.60 -18.28 1.68
C TRP A 394 21.65 -18.72 2.70
N ARG A 395 21.53 -19.92 3.28
CA ARG A 395 22.41 -20.37 4.38
C ARG A 395 23.87 -20.58 3.98
N TRP A 396 24.15 -20.79 2.70
CA TRP A 396 25.53 -20.85 2.20
C TRP A 396 26.32 -19.56 2.46
N LEU A 397 25.65 -18.41 2.62
CA LEU A 397 26.29 -17.13 2.96
C LEU A 397 26.93 -17.12 4.35
N GLU A 398 26.50 -17.99 5.27
CA GLU A 398 27.07 -18.12 6.62
C GLU A 398 28.53 -18.59 6.57
N GLN A 399 28.93 -19.27 5.49
CA GLN A 399 30.29 -19.78 5.30
C GLN A 399 31.25 -18.72 4.77
N LEU A 400 30.75 -17.54 4.40
CA LEU A 400 31.53 -16.47 3.81
C LEU A 400 31.88 -15.39 4.83
N THR A 401 33.10 -14.88 4.72
CA THR A 401 33.50 -13.68 5.45
C THR A 401 32.67 -12.47 5.02
N HIS A 402 32.59 -11.44 5.88
CA HIS A 402 31.91 -10.19 5.55
C HIS A 402 32.39 -9.59 4.22
N LYS A 403 33.71 -9.53 4.01
CA LYS A 403 34.33 -9.07 2.77
C LYS A 403 33.89 -9.90 1.55
N GLN A 404 33.91 -11.23 1.65
CA GLN A 404 33.46 -12.09 0.55
C GLN A 404 31.98 -11.86 0.21
N ARG A 405 31.11 -11.61 1.20
CA ARG A 405 29.70 -11.29 0.95
C ARG A 405 29.52 -9.94 0.25
N GLN A 406 30.31 -8.93 0.61
CA GLN A 406 30.27 -7.61 -0.04
C GLN A 406 30.71 -7.68 -1.51
N GLU A 407 31.60 -8.60 -1.86
CA GLU A 407 32.06 -8.84 -3.24
C GLU A 407 31.02 -9.55 -4.12
N ILE A 408 30.00 -10.19 -3.54
CA ILE A 408 28.90 -10.79 -4.29
C ILE A 408 28.03 -9.67 -4.85
N THR A 409 27.76 -9.74 -6.15
CA THR A 409 26.81 -8.86 -6.82
C THR A 409 25.58 -9.63 -7.26
N MET A 410 24.41 -9.01 -7.13
CA MET A 410 23.15 -9.57 -7.60
C MET A 410 22.26 -8.48 -8.18
N ASN A 411 21.39 -8.85 -9.12
CA ASN A 411 20.31 -7.99 -9.56
C ASN A 411 19.42 -7.62 -8.36
N ILE A 412 18.89 -6.40 -8.32
CA ILE A 412 17.97 -5.98 -7.23
C ILE A 412 16.58 -6.62 -7.38
N MET A 413 16.14 -6.80 -8.62
CA MET A 413 14.91 -7.49 -9.03
C MET A 413 15.20 -8.96 -9.33
N ASP A 414 14.19 -9.82 -9.24
CA ASP A 414 14.32 -11.25 -9.56
C ASP A 414 14.09 -11.55 -11.05
N SER A 415 13.37 -10.67 -11.72
CA SER A 415 12.99 -10.77 -13.13
C SER A 415 12.82 -9.37 -13.74
N ALA A 416 12.90 -9.28 -15.06
CA ALA A 416 12.48 -8.08 -15.80
C ALA A 416 10.98 -7.76 -15.60
N GLU A 417 10.15 -8.76 -15.30
CA GLU A 417 8.73 -8.56 -14.99
C GLU A 417 8.47 -7.81 -13.69
N ASN A 418 9.48 -7.73 -12.81
CA ASN A 418 9.42 -6.92 -11.59
C ASN A 418 9.74 -5.44 -11.85
N CYS A 419 9.95 -5.04 -13.11
CA CYS A 419 10.21 -3.67 -13.53
C CYS A 419 8.99 -3.11 -14.26
N HIS A 420 8.27 -2.17 -13.64
CA HIS A 420 7.05 -1.56 -14.19
C HIS A 420 7.39 -0.16 -14.70
N ILE A 421 7.42 0.03 -16.02
CA ILE A 421 7.66 1.33 -16.65
C ILE A 421 6.32 1.95 -17.01
N VAL A 422 6.05 3.13 -16.48
CA VAL A 422 4.85 3.93 -16.79
C VAL A 422 5.30 5.30 -17.27
N VAL A 423 4.82 5.75 -18.43
CA VAL A 423 5.22 7.05 -18.96
C VAL A 423 4.45 8.15 -18.23
N VAL A 424 5.09 8.87 -17.30
CA VAL A 424 4.49 9.96 -16.52
C VAL A 424 5.51 11.08 -16.42
N GLY A 425 5.08 12.33 -16.55
CA GLY A 425 5.98 13.46 -16.45
C GLY A 425 5.80 14.51 -17.53
N ALA A 426 6.40 15.67 -17.28
CA ALA A 426 6.56 16.74 -18.26
C ALA A 426 7.83 16.52 -19.11
N ASP A 427 8.11 17.48 -19.99
CA ASP A 427 9.23 17.44 -20.96
C ASP A 427 10.57 17.78 -20.30
N ARG A 428 11.02 16.91 -19.37
CA ARG A 428 12.37 16.90 -18.80
C ARG A 428 12.78 15.51 -18.32
N ALA A 429 14.05 15.16 -18.52
CA ALA A 429 14.65 13.90 -18.08
C ALA A 429 14.91 13.81 -16.56
N LYS A 430 13.81 13.74 -15.80
CA LYS A 430 13.78 13.45 -14.36
C LYS A 430 12.83 12.28 -14.11
N THR A 431 13.41 11.12 -13.84
CA THR A 431 12.66 9.88 -13.63
C THR A 431 12.46 9.65 -12.15
N ALA A 432 11.26 9.25 -11.74
CA ALA A 432 11.02 8.80 -10.36
C ALA A 432 11.05 7.27 -10.32
N CYS A 433 11.83 6.72 -9.39
CA CYS A 433 11.92 5.29 -9.14
C CYS A 433 11.39 4.98 -7.74
N PHE A 434 10.47 4.03 -7.67
CA PHE A 434 9.85 3.57 -6.44
C PHE A 434 10.18 2.10 -6.25
N PRO A 435 10.95 1.71 -5.21
CA PRO A 435 10.84 0.36 -4.67
C PRO A 435 9.37 0.08 -4.36
N SER A 436 8.86 -1.05 -4.84
CA SER A 436 7.51 -1.52 -4.57
C SER A 436 7.52 -2.94 -4.03
N SER A 437 6.48 -3.24 -3.26
CA SER A 437 6.10 -4.60 -2.88
C SER A 437 5.62 -5.37 -4.11
N ASP A 438 5.73 -6.70 -4.05
CA ASP A 438 5.48 -7.58 -5.21
C ASP A 438 4.00 -7.53 -5.65
N GLY A 439 3.74 -7.75 -6.94
CA GLY A 439 2.41 -8.08 -7.46
C GLY A 439 1.39 -6.94 -7.38
N PRO A 440 1.56 -5.84 -8.13
CA PRO A 440 0.49 -4.86 -8.33
C PRO A 440 -0.77 -5.53 -8.88
N TYR A 441 -1.92 -4.92 -8.62
CA TYR A 441 -3.20 -5.42 -9.12
C TYR A 441 -3.89 -4.38 -9.99
N THR A 442 -4.39 -4.81 -11.15
CA THR A 442 -5.12 -3.96 -12.11
C THR A 442 -6.59 -4.35 -12.13
N GLU A 443 -7.48 -3.39 -11.84
CA GLU A 443 -8.93 -3.56 -11.89
C GLU A 443 -9.52 -2.72 -13.04
N GLY A 444 -10.45 -3.30 -13.80
CA GLY A 444 -11.18 -2.59 -14.85
C GLY A 444 -12.23 -1.63 -14.27
N ILE A 445 -12.27 -0.41 -14.78
CA ILE A 445 -13.15 0.67 -14.29
C ILE A 445 -14.50 0.69 -15.01
N ASP A 446 -14.55 0.30 -16.29
CA ASP A 446 -15.71 0.58 -17.14
C ASP A 446 -17.00 -0.09 -16.67
N GLN A 447 -16.89 -1.25 -16.01
CA GLN A 447 -18.00 -1.95 -15.37
C GLN A 447 -18.71 -1.14 -14.25
N TYR A 448 -18.10 -0.06 -13.77
CA TYR A 448 -18.66 0.81 -12.71
C TYR A 448 -19.21 2.13 -13.23
N LEU A 449 -19.09 2.41 -14.54
CA LEU A 449 -19.62 3.62 -15.16
C LEU A 449 -21.16 3.56 -15.27
N PRO A 450 -21.85 4.72 -15.21
CA PRO A 450 -23.32 4.80 -15.28
C PRO A 450 -23.89 4.52 -16.68
#